data_AF-A0A4P9XK13-F1
#
_entry.id   AF-A0A4P9XK13-F1
#
_cell.length_a   1.000
_cell.length_b   1.000
_cell.length_c   1.000
_cell.angle_alpha   90.00
_cell.angle_beta   90.00
_cell.angle_gamma   90.00
#
_symmetry.space_group_name_H-M   'P 1'
#
loop_
_entity.id
_entity.type
_entity.pdbx_description
1 polymer ?
#
loop_
_entity_poly.entity_id
_entity_poly.type
_entity_poly.pdbx_seq_one_letter_code
_entity_poly.pdbx_strand_id
1 'polypeptide(L)'
;MLEKWAHAPFFEQAVTGAFARIGIGQGPDGQMVYRICCVQGVEEYPRPYQFGNTTTNLALRCSHGKAIKLFRMDIVSNGAFTQREYDRYMGTLHHERQNIATSTDVQRKRDDFEFARNYVLNDKEVEEIVRIKRSLIVFNPTLERSRLTRERDTVERYDREITRMEREEEERKGERHRATRELSERNRMLNLKEIRQAEEEARRQRRQEVLEHNAMLARAANEEKQNDAAAAKDAPTTAIATKQTDLASGPAASASLSQFEQLMATEQSTLDVDLDELFA
;
A
#
# COMPACT_ATOMS: atom_id res chain seq x y z
N MET A 1 23.94 16.43 29.39
CA MET A 1 24.84 15.51 28.67
C MET A 1 24.35 14.08 28.81
N LEU A 2 24.25 13.55 30.04
CA LEU A 2 23.76 12.20 30.31
C LEU A 2 22.41 11.88 29.66
N GLU A 3 21.43 12.80 29.69
CA GLU A 3 20.12 12.60 29.06
C GLU A 3 20.20 12.29 27.56
N LYS A 4 21.13 12.93 26.85
CA LYS A 4 21.30 12.72 25.40
C LYS A 4 22.00 11.39 25.09
N TRP A 5 22.93 10.99 25.96
CA TRP A 5 23.79 9.84 25.72
C TRP A 5 23.31 8.56 26.39
N ALA A 6 22.30 8.60 27.26
CA ALA A 6 21.86 7.44 28.06
C ALA A 6 21.60 6.17 27.22
N HIS A 7 21.10 6.31 25.99
CA HIS A 7 20.83 5.16 25.11
C HIS A 7 21.90 4.92 24.05
N ALA A 8 22.96 5.74 24.01
CA ALA A 8 24.01 5.59 23.02
C ALA A 8 24.86 4.33 23.30
N PRO A 9 25.34 3.62 22.27
CA PRO A 9 26.11 2.39 22.44
C PRO A 9 27.45 2.62 23.14
N PHE A 10 28.08 3.77 22.90
CA PHE A 10 29.34 4.17 23.54
C PHE A 10 29.16 4.73 24.96
N PHE A 11 27.92 4.80 25.48
CA PHE A 11 27.61 5.48 26.73
C PHE A 11 28.45 4.96 27.89
N GLU A 12 28.46 3.64 28.11
CA GLU A 12 29.17 3.01 29.20
C GLU A 12 30.68 3.29 29.14
N GLN A 13 31.28 3.17 27.96
CA GLN A 13 32.70 3.43 27.76
C GLN A 13 33.05 4.91 27.99
N ALA A 14 32.21 5.83 27.51
CA ALA A 14 32.43 7.26 27.67
C ALA A 14 32.35 7.69 29.15
N VAL A 15 31.34 7.22 29.89
CA VAL A 15 31.12 7.63 31.28
C VAL A 15 32.02 6.92 32.29
N THR A 16 32.53 5.72 31.97
CA THR A 16 33.41 4.98 32.89
C THR A 16 34.72 5.72 33.11
N GLY A 17 35.08 5.92 34.37
CA GLY A 17 36.24 6.71 34.81
C GLY A 17 35.97 8.22 34.87
N ALA A 18 34.76 8.68 34.58
CA ALA A 18 34.37 10.08 34.75
C ALA A 18 33.97 10.39 36.20
N PHE A 19 33.89 11.68 36.52
CA PHE A 19 33.44 12.15 37.83
C PHE A 19 32.04 12.74 37.73
N ALA A 20 31.17 12.35 38.66
CA ALA A 20 29.81 12.86 38.77
C ALA A 20 29.57 13.51 40.14
N ARG A 21 28.77 14.58 40.15
CA ARG A 21 28.32 15.26 41.37
C ARG A 21 26.99 14.66 41.81
N ILE A 22 27.00 13.86 42.87
CA ILE A 22 25.81 13.11 43.31
C ILE A 22 25.22 13.75 44.57
N GLY A 23 23.92 14.03 44.53
CA GLY A 23 23.18 14.47 45.71
C GLY A 23 22.91 13.30 46.65
N ILE A 24 23.37 13.39 47.90
CA ILE A 24 23.19 12.33 48.92
C ILE A 24 21.94 12.58 49.77
N GLY A 25 21.38 13.79 49.70
CA GLY A 25 20.19 14.20 50.44
C GLY A 25 20.45 15.43 51.28
N GLN A 26 19.55 15.70 52.24
CA GLN A 26 19.68 16.83 53.16
C GLN A 26 20.69 16.50 54.26
N GLY A 27 21.60 17.44 54.52
CA GLY A 27 22.53 17.38 55.64
C GLY A 27 21.87 17.79 56.96
N PRO A 28 22.62 17.76 58.07
CA PRO A 28 22.14 18.19 59.39
C PRO A 28 21.58 19.61 59.40
N ASP A 29 22.14 20.49 58.56
CA ASP A 29 21.75 21.90 58.44
C ASP A 29 20.56 22.11 57.48
N GLY A 30 19.92 21.04 57.03
CA GLY A 30 18.80 21.05 56.07
C GLY A 30 19.18 21.33 54.61
N GLN A 31 20.43 21.72 54.34
CA GLN A 31 20.92 21.96 52.98
C GLN A 31 21.23 20.66 52.24
N MET A 32 21.00 20.64 50.91
CA MET A 32 21.37 19.49 50.08
C MET A 32 22.90 19.32 50.04
N VAL A 33 23.36 18.13 50.39
CA VAL A 33 24.78 17.77 50.39
C VAL A 33 25.09 16.95 49.15
N TYR A 34 26.11 17.38 48.43
CA TYR A 34 26.64 16.70 47.26
C TYR A 34 27.99 16.05 47.57
N ARG A 35 28.33 15.00 46.83
CA ARG A 35 29.68 14.41 46.82
C ARG A 35 30.15 14.14 45.40
N ILE A 36 31.46 14.20 45.24
CA ILE A 36 32.14 13.77 44.02
C ILE A 36 32.28 12.26 44.07
N CYS A 37 31.79 11.58 43.05
CA CYS A 37 31.92 10.14 42.91
C CYS A 37 32.52 9.82 41.54
N CYS A 38 33.39 8.80 41.49
CA CYS A 38 33.94 8.27 40.25
C CYS A 38 33.01 7.20 39.68
N VAL A 39 32.68 7.28 38.40
CA VAL A 39 31.81 6.31 37.73
C VAL A 39 32.65 5.08 37.37
N GLN A 40 32.27 3.92 37.90
CA GLN A 40 32.93 2.62 37.67
C GLN A 40 32.25 1.81 36.56
N GLY A 41 31.05 2.21 36.13
CA GLY A 41 30.28 1.53 35.10
C GLY A 41 28.81 1.91 35.14
N VAL A 42 28.05 1.31 34.23
CA VAL A 42 26.61 1.49 34.12
C VAL A 42 25.96 0.13 34.37
N GLU A 43 24.90 0.11 35.17
CA GLU A 43 24.12 -1.11 35.45
C GLU A 43 22.63 -0.82 35.28
N GLU A 44 21.86 -1.87 35.00
CA GLU A 44 20.40 -1.76 34.89
C GLU A 44 19.74 -1.73 36.27
N TYR A 45 18.87 -0.75 36.47
CA TYR A 45 18.01 -0.61 37.63
C TYR A 45 16.70 -1.38 37.40
N PRO A 46 16.18 -2.12 38.41
CA PRO A 46 15.00 -2.97 38.24
C PRO A 46 13.72 -2.23 37.85
N ARG A 47 13.64 -0.91 38.10
CA ARG A 47 12.45 -0.10 37.80
C ARG A 47 12.83 1.05 36.86
N PRO A 48 12.20 1.15 35.67
CA PRO A 48 12.39 2.32 34.82
C PRO A 48 11.91 3.57 35.56
N TYR A 49 12.63 4.67 35.37
CA TYR A 49 12.33 5.96 35.99
C TYR A 49 12.44 7.09 34.97
N GLN A 50 11.76 8.19 35.26
CA GLN A 50 11.81 9.37 34.41
C GLN A 50 13.13 10.11 34.63
N PHE A 51 13.85 10.38 33.55
CA PHE A 51 15.11 11.11 33.53
C PHE A 51 15.02 12.22 32.49
N GLY A 52 14.73 13.44 32.95
CA GLY A 52 14.43 14.56 32.07
C GLY A 52 13.20 14.25 31.21
N ASN A 53 13.37 14.29 29.89
CA ASN A 53 12.33 14.01 28.92
C ASN A 53 12.25 12.54 28.48
N THR A 54 13.16 11.67 28.97
CA THR A 54 13.22 10.27 28.56
C THR A 54 13.01 9.34 29.76
N THR A 55 12.45 8.16 29.53
CA THR A 55 12.38 7.09 30.55
C THR A 55 13.58 6.17 30.38
N THR A 56 14.31 5.91 31.46
CA THR A 56 15.50 5.05 31.45
C THR A 56 15.47 4.07 32.61
N ASN A 57 16.02 2.88 32.40
CA ASN A 57 16.30 1.90 33.44
C ASN A 57 17.79 1.90 33.82
N LEU A 58 18.64 2.75 33.23
CA LEU A 58 20.07 2.71 33.53
C LEU A 58 20.39 3.42 34.84
N ALA A 59 21.42 2.96 35.54
CA ALA A 59 21.95 3.59 36.75
C ALA A 59 23.48 3.58 36.70
N LEU A 60 24.09 4.55 37.36
CA LEU A 60 25.54 4.69 37.43
C LEU A 60 26.06 3.98 38.67
N ARG A 61 26.97 3.03 38.48
CA ARG A 61 27.73 2.44 39.57
C ARG A 61 28.86 3.40 39.91
N CYS A 62 28.75 4.12 41.01
CA CYS A 62 29.72 5.14 41.38
C CYS A 62 30.45 4.76 42.67
N SER A 63 31.75 5.09 42.74
CA SER A 63 32.58 4.93 43.91
C SER A 63 32.92 6.28 44.56
N HIS A 64 32.92 6.30 45.88
CA HIS A 64 33.45 7.40 46.69
C HIS A 64 34.43 6.81 47.69
N GLY A 65 35.72 6.88 47.35
CA GLY A 65 36.72 6.04 48.01
C GLY A 65 36.50 4.55 47.70
N LYS A 66 36.49 3.71 48.73
CA LYS A 66 36.22 2.27 48.68
C LYS A 66 34.73 1.92 48.60
N ALA A 67 33.85 2.86 48.98
CA ALA A 67 32.42 2.62 48.95
C ALA A 67 31.91 2.70 47.51
N ILE A 68 31.32 1.61 47.01
CA ILE A 68 30.69 1.53 45.69
C ILE A 68 29.19 1.43 45.89
N LYS A 69 28.43 2.27 45.18
CA LYS A 69 26.96 2.25 45.25
C LYS A 69 26.35 2.57 43.89
N LEU A 70 25.23 1.93 43.61
CA LEU A 70 24.42 2.20 42.44
C LEU A 70 23.54 3.43 42.67
N PHE A 71 23.64 4.41 41.79
CA PHE A 71 22.88 5.65 41.84
C PHE A 71 22.11 5.82 40.54
N ARG A 72 20.84 6.21 40.65
CA ARG A 72 20.07 6.66 39.49
C ARG A 72 20.67 7.95 38.92
N MET A 73 20.45 8.21 37.65
CA MET A 73 20.99 9.40 36.96
C MET A 73 20.23 10.68 37.33
N ASP A 74 19.01 10.58 37.86
CA ASP A 74 18.17 11.73 38.24
C ASP A 74 18.75 12.59 39.38
N ILE A 75 19.52 11.98 40.27
CA ILE A 75 20.16 12.65 41.42
C ILE A 75 21.55 13.22 41.09
N VAL A 76 21.99 13.13 39.83
CA VAL A 76 23.24 13.72 39.36
C VAL A 76 23.01 15.21 39.08
N SER A 77 23.80 16.06 39.74
CA SER A 77 23.74 17.51 39.58
C SER A 77 24.51 17.97 38.35
N ASN A 78 23.97 18.95 37.63
CA ASN A 78 24.66 19.65 36.53
C ASN A 78 25.60 20.77 37.02
N GLY A 79 25.59 21.09 38.32
CA GLY A 79 26.44 22.15 38.86
C GLY A 79 27.91 21.73 38.97
N ALA A 80 28.81 22.72 38.87
CA ALA A 80 30.24 22.49 39.06
C ALA A 80 30.58 21.98 40.47
N PHE A 81 31.69 21.28 40.59
CA PHE A 81 32.22 20.85 41.88
C PHE A 81 32.62 22.04 42.73
N THR A 82 32.25 22.02 44.01
CA THR A 82 32.67 23.05 44.97
C THR A 82 33.96 22.64 45.65
N GLN A 83 34.75 23.63 46.12
CA GLN A 83 36.00 23.36 46.83
C GLN A 83 35.77 22.45 48.06
N ARG A 84 34.68 22.68 48.81
CA ARG A 84 34.33 21.86 49.98
C ARG A 84 34.07 20.39 49.64
N GLU A 85 33.44 20.13 48.50
CA GLU A 85 33.19 18.77 48.01
C GLU A 85 34.50 18.09 47.58
N TYR A 86 35.38 18.85 46.93
CA TYR A 86 36.70 18.38 46.50
C TYR A 86 37.63 18.07 47.68
N ASP A 87 37.74 18.97 48.66
CA ASP A 87 38.58 18.78 49.84
C ASP A 87 38.14 17.53 50.62
N ARG A 88 36.83 17.31 50.74
CA ARG A 88 36.26 16.10 51.34
C ARG A 88 36.63 14.86 50.54
N TYR A 89 36.45 14.90 49.22
CA TYR A 89 36.78 13.79 48.34
C TYR A 89 38.26 13.40 48.44
N MET A 90 39.16 14.38 48.38
CA MET A 90 40.60 14.16 48.54
C MET A 90 40.94 13.64 49.94
N GLY A 91 40.34 14.18 50.99
CA GLY A 91 40.51 13.68 52.36
C GLY A 91 40.15 12.20 52.49
N THR A 92 39.04 11.78 51.88
CA THR A 92 38.63 10.36 51.84
C THR A 92 39.62 9.50 51.05
N LEU A 93 40.05 9.94 49.87
CA LEU A 93 41.03 9.18 49.06
C LEU A 93 42.37 8.99 49.79
N HIS A 94 42.88 10.05 50.42
CA HIS A 94 44.12 9.98 51.20
C HIS A 94 43.98 9.06 52.40
N HIS A 95 42.88 9.15 53.15
CA HIS A 95 42.62 8.31 54.30
C HIS A 95 42.53 6.82 53.92
N GLU A 96 41.85 6.53 52.82
CA GLU A 96 41.61 5.16 52.36
C GLU A 96 42.73 4.60 51.45
N ARG A 97 43.77 5.41 51.20
CA ARG A 97 44.90 5.12 50.29
C ARG A 97 44.45 4.66 48.91
N GLN A 98 43.45 5.34 48.37
CA GLN A 98 42.95 5.12 47.02
C GLN A 98 43.76 5.91 46.00
N ASN A 99 43.79 5.43 44.75
CA ASN A 99 44.51 6.13 43.70
C ASN A 99 43.82 7.46 43.36
N ILE A 100 44.62 8.51 43.23
CA ILE A 100 44.15 9.85 42.86
C ILE A 100 44.31 9.98 41.35
N ALA A 101 43.29 10.48 40.67
CA ALA A 101 43.36 10.67 39.22
C ALA A 101 44.47 11.68 38.87
N THR A 102 45.32 11.32 37.92
CA THR A 102 46.41 12.17 37.47
C THR A 102 45.87 13.18 36.45
N SER A 103 46.53 14.33 36.30
CA SER A 103 46.18 15.32 35.26
C SER A 103 46.14 14.71 33.85
N THR A 104 46.98 13.70 33.58
CA THR A 104 46.98 12.95 32.31
C THR A 104 45.71 12.13 32.10
N ASP A 105 45.16 11.55 33.17
CA ASP A 105 43.93 10.75 33.10
C ASP A 105 42.73 11.66 32.82
N VAL A 106 42.70 12.83 33.45
CA VAL A 106 41.69 13.86 33.21
C VAL A 106 41.74 14.35 31.77
N GLN A 107 42.95 14.59 31.23
CA GLN A 107 43.09 15.00 29.83
C GLN A 107 42.63 13.91 28.86
N ARG A 108 43.05 12.65 29.08
CA ARG A 108 42.59 11.51 28.26
C ARG A 108 41.06 11.41 28.27
N LYS A 109 40.45 11.53 29.44
CA LYS A 109 38.99 11.47 29.58
C LYS A 109 38.29 12.66 28.90
N ARG A 110 38.94 13.82 28.84
CA ARG A 110 38.44 14.97 28.09
C ARG A 110 38.41 14.68 26.59
N ASP A 111 39.48 14.10 26.07
CA ASP A 111 39.59 13.73 24.65
C ASP A 111 38.55 12.64 24.31
N ASP A 112 38.33 11.65 25.19
CA ASP A 112 37.26 10.65 25.05
C ASP A 112 35.87 11.31 24.93
N PHE A 113 35.60 12.35 25.72
CA PHE A 113 34.32 13.06 25.68
C PHE A 113 34.15 13.89 24.41
N GLU A 114 35.22 14.45 23.86
CA GLU A 114 35.19 15.14 22.57
C GLU A 114 34.92 14.17 21.43
N PHE A 115 35.55 12.98 21.46
CA PHE A 115 35.26 11.91 20.51
C PHE A 115 33.80 11.45 20.59
N ALA A 116 33.30 11.18 21.80
CA ALA A 116 31.92 10.75 22.04
C ALA A 116 30.89 11.80 21.59
N ARG A 117 31.22 13.10 21.67
CA ARG A 117 30.34 14.18 21.21
C ARG A 117 30.21 14.23 19.69
N ASN A 118 31.28 13.88 18.98
CA ASN A 118 31.33 13.88 17.52
C ASN A 118 31.01 12.51 16.91
N TYR A 119 30.68 11.51 17.74
CA TYR A 119 30.34 10.18 17.28
C TYR A 119 29.06 10.20 16.43
N VAL A 120 29.13 9.62 15.24
CA VAL A 120 27.99 9.45 14.34
C VAL A 120 27.46 8.03 14.51
N LEU A 121 26.18 7.93 14.87
CA LEU A 121 25.49 6.66 15.06
C LEU A 121 25.30 5.94 13.72
N ASN A 122 25.49 4.63 13.73
CA ASN A 122 25.17 3.77 12.59
C ASN A 122 23.68 3.43 12.56
N ASP A 123 23.12 3.08 11.40
CA ASP A 123 21.69 2.75 11.22
C ASP A 123 21.23 1.64 12.16
N LYS A 124 22.07 0.60 12.34
CA LYS A 124 21.80 -0.51 13.26
C LYS A 124 21.73 -0.05 14.73
N GLU A 125 22.57 0.90 15.11
CA GLU A 125 22.60 1.45 16.47
C GLU A 125 21.37 2.34 16.73
N VAL A 126 20.93 3.08 15.70
CA VAL A 126 19.71 3.87 15.76
C VAL A 126 18.48 2.97 15.95
N GLU A 127 18.39 1.88 15.20
CA GLU A 127 17.31 0.90 15.35
C GLU A 127 17.28 0.30 16.77
N GLU A 128 18.44 -0.04 17.32
CA GLU A 128 18.57 -0.52 18.70
C GLU A 128 18.10 0.51 19.73
N ILE A 129 18.51 1.78 19.57
CA ILE A 129 18.06 2.88 20.43
C ILE A 129 16.54 3.01 20.40
N VAL A 130 15.93 2.94 19.21
CA VAL A 130 14.48 3.03 19.05
C VAL A 130 13.80 1.83 19.73
N ARG A 131 14.34 0.63 19.58
CA ARG A 131 13.84 -0.59 20.23
C ARG A 131 13.84 -0.47 21.76
N ILE A 132 14.96 -0.06 22.34
CA ILE A 132 15.11 0.15 23.79
C ILE A 132 14.15 1.24 24.28
N LYS A 133 14.07 2.37 23.58
CA LYS A 133 13.15 3.45 23.97
C LYS A 133 11.69 2.99 23.96
N ARG A 134 11.29 2.20 22.96
CA ARG A 134 9.92 1.65 22.88
C ARG A 134 9.63 0.66 24.01
N SER A 135 10.59 -0.16 24.43
CA SER A 135 10.39 -1.13 25.51
C SER A 135 10.31 -0.47 26.90
N LEU A 136 10.97 0.68 27.07
CA LEU A 136 10.99 1.42 28.34
C LEU A 136 9.78 2.33 28.54
N ILE A 137 9.10 2.73 27.47
CA ILE A 137 7.84 3.45 27.56
C ILE A 137 6.81 2.48 28.13
N VAL A 138 6.36 2.76 29.36
CA VAL A 138 5.28 2.01 30.00
C VAL A 138 4.05 2.13 29.09
N PHE A 139 3.75 1.06 28.36
CA PHE A 139 2.58 0.94 27.50
C PHE A 139 1.35 1.29 28.34
N ASN A 140 0.75 2.45 28.10
CA ASN A 140 -0.50 2.81 28.76
C ASN A 140 -1.62 2.10 27.99
N PRO A 141 -2.17 0.98 28.51
CA PRO A 141 -3.10 0.17 27.75
C PRO A 141 -4.38 0.95 27.40
N THR A 142 -4.71 1.98 28.18
CA THR A 142 -5.87 2.84 27.95
C THR A 142 -5.67 3.77 26.77
N LEU A 143 -4.47 4.34 26.59
CA LEU A 143 -4.18 5.21 25.44
C LEU A 143 -4.16 4.40 24.13
N GLU A 144 -3.52 3.24 24.16
CA GLU A 144 -3.43 2.35 23.00
C GLU A 144 -4.79 1.74 22.66
N ARG A 145 -5.57 1.34 23.67
CA ARG A 145 -6.97 0.95 23.46
C ARG A 145 -7.80 2.09 22.88
N SER A 146 -7.63 3.33 23.36
CA SER A 146 -8.35 4.48 22.82
C SER A 146 -7.96 4.77 21.36
N ARG A 147 -6.68 4.61 21.01
CA ARG A 147 -6.19 4.73 19.63
C ARG A 147 -6.81 3.64 18.74
N LEU A 148 -6.70 2.38 19.15
CA LEU A 148 -7.25 1.24 18.39
C LEU A 148 -8.77 1.32 18.24
N THR A 149 -9.49 1.79 19.26
CA THR A 149 -10.94 2.03 19.15
C THR A 149 -11.24 3.10 18.09
N ARG A 150 -10.50 4.20 18.06
CA ARG A 150 -10.68 5.24 17.02
C ARG A 150 -10.42 4.69 15.63
N GLU A 151 -9.33 3.94 15.45
CA GLU A 151 -8.99 3.31 14.18
C GLU A 151 -10.08 2.31 13.75
N ARG A 152 -10.59 1.48 14.68
CA ARG A 152 -11.72 0.58 14.43
C ARG A 152 -12.99 1.33 14.01
N ASP A 153 -13.34 2.40 14.71
CA ASP A 153 -14.51 3.21 14.40
C ASP A 153 -14.39 3.87 13.00
N THR A 154 -13.18 4.23 12.57
CA THR A 154 -12.95 4.73 11.20
C THR A 154 -13.12 3.66 10.15
N VAL A 155 -12.60 2.45 10.38
CA VAL A 155 -12.78 1.31 9.46
C VAL A 155 -14.26 0.95 9.36
N GLU A 156 -14.98 0.85 10.48
CA GLU A 156 -16.42 0.56 10.48
C GLU A 156 -17.24 1.62 9.72
N ARG A 157 -16.80 2.89 9.70
CA ARG A 157 -17.46 3.93 8.90
C ARG A 157 -17.26 3.70 7.41
N TYR A 158 -16.03 3.39 6.99
CA TYR A 158 -15.75 3.08 5.59
C TYR A 158 -16.47 1.82 5.13
N ASP A 159 -16.56 0.78 5.96
CA ASP A 159 -17.32 -0.44 5.62
C ASP A 159 -18.81 -0.17 5.41
N ARG A 160 -19.42 0.69 6.25
CA ARG A 160 -20.82 1.12 6.06
C ARG A 160 -21.01 1.93 4.78
N GLU A 161 -20.02 2.71 4.39
CA GLU A 161 -20.06 3.50 3.17
C GLU A 161 -19.89 2.63 1.92
N ILE A 162 -18.97 1.66 1.97
CA ILE A 162 -18.76 0.65 0.91
C ILE A 162 -20.05 -0.15 0.70
N THR A 163 -20.62 -0.72 1.76
CA THR A 163 -21.87 -1.49 1.67
C THR A 163 -23.06 -0.67 1.13
N ARG A 164 -23.12 0.63 1.44
CA ARG A 164 -24.11 1.53 0.84
C ARG A 164 -23.89 1.69 -0.67
N MET A 165 -22.64 1.95 -1.08
CA MET A 165 -22.29 2.12 -2.50
C MET A 165 -22.51 0.83 -3.30
N GLU A 166 -22.19 -0.34 -2.74
CA GLU A 166 -22.43 -1.64 -3.37
C GLU A 166 -23.92 -1.87 -3.64
N ARG A 167 -24.79 -1.55 -2.66
CA ARG A 167 -26.24 -1.66 -2.82
C ARG A 167 -26.78 -0.75 -3.92
N GLU A 168 -26.34 0.50 -3.95
CA GLU A 168 -26.72 1.44 -5.00
C GLU A 168 -26.26 0.96 -6.39
N GLU A 169 -25.06 0.36 -6.46
CA GLU A 169 -24.55 -0.21 -7.71
C GLU A 169 -25.36 -1.44 -8.17
N GLU A 170 -25.75 -2.32 -7.24
CA GLU A 170 -26.62 -3.46 -7.52
C GLU A 170 -28.00 -3.04 -8.03
N GLU A 171 -28.61 -2.04 -7.39
CA GLU A 171 -29.90 -1.47 -7.84
C GLU A 171 -29.78 -0.91 -9.25
N ARG A 172 -28.73 -0.11 -9.52
CA ARG A 172 -28.45 0.44 -10.85
C ARG A 172 -28.16 -0.65 -11.90
N LYS A 173 -27.45 -1.72 -11.54
CA LYS A 173 -27.23 -2.89 -12.41
C LYS A 173 -28.56 -3.60 -12.68
N GLY A 174 -29.39 -3.78 -11.67
CA GLY A 174 -30.73 -4.37 -11.79
C GLY A 174 -31.63 -3.59 -12.76
N GLU A 175 -31.65 -2.26 -12.66
CA GLU A 175 -32.38 -1.38 -13.57
C GLU A 175 -31.86 -1.48 -15.02
N ARG A 176 -30.53 -1.43 -15.20
CA ARG A 176 -29.90 -1.63 -16.52
C ARG A 176 -30.24 -2.99 -17.11
N HIS A 177 -30.26 -4.06 -16.30
CA HIS A 177 -30.66 -5.39 -16.74
C HIS A 177 -32.15 -5.47 -17.12
N ARG A 178 -33.04 -4.76 -16.41
CA ARG A 178 -34.47 -4.70 -16.77
C ARG A 178 -34.67 -3.93 -18.08
N ALA A 179 -34.05 -2.76 -18.22
CA ALA A 179 -34.13 -1.95 -19.43
C ALA A 179 -33.60 -2.69 -20.67
N THR A 180 -32.48 -3.40 -20.53
CA THR A 180 -31.92 -4.21 -21.64
C THR A 180 -32.82 -5.40 -22.01
N ARG A 181 -33.44 -6.07 -21.02
CA ARG A 181 -34.42 -7.13 -21.28
C ARG A 181 -35.65 -6.61 -22.03
N GLU A 182 -36.23 -5.50 -21.58
CA GLU A 182 -37.38 -4.88 -22.24
C GLU A 182 -37.06 -4.46 -23.68
N LEU A 183 -35.88 -3.89 -23.90
CA LEU A 183 -35.42 -3.51 -25.25
C LEU A 183 -35.23 -4.75 -26.14
N SER A 184 -34.67 -5.83 -25.60
CA SER A 184 -34.51 -7.11 -26.31
C SER A 184 -35.86 -7.74 -26.69
N GLU A 185 -36.83 -7.72 -25.77
CA GLU A 185 -38.19 -8.21 -26.05
C GLU A 185 -38.90 -7.37 -27.12
N ARG A 186 -38.78 -6.03 -27.06
CA ARG A 186 -39.32 -5.13 -28.09
C ARG A 186 -38.67 -5.39 -29.45
N ASN A 187 -37.34 -5.52 -29.50
CA ASN A 187 -36.63 -5.82 -30.74
C ASN A 187 -37.04 -7.18 -31.31
N ARG A 188 -37.22 -8.21 -30.47
CA ARG A 188 -37.72 -9.52 -30.91
C ARG A 188 -39.11 -9.41 -31.54
N MET A 189 -40.00 -8.63 -30.95
CA MET A 189 -41.35 -8.40 -31.47
C MET A 189 -41.35 -7.60 -32.78
N LEU A 190 -40.48 -6.60 -32.90
CA LEU A 190 -40.31 -5.83 -34.14
C LEU A 190 -39.76 -6.73 -35.25
N ASN A 191 -38.70 -7.48 -34.99
CA ASN A 191 -38.11 -8.43 -35.94
C ASN A 191 -39.16 -9.46 -36.41
N LEU A 192 -40.02 -9.99 -35.52
CA LEU A 192 -41.09 -10.90 -35.91
C LEU A 192 -42.16 -10.25 -36.81
N LYS A 193 -42.52 -8.99 -36.55
CA LYS A 193 -43.46 -8.24 -37.38
C LYS A 193 -42.87 -7.94 -38.75
N GLU A 194 -41.61 -7.52 -38.79
CA GLU A 194 -40.86 -7.26 -40.03
C GLU A 194 -40.76 -8.52 -40.89
N ILE A 195 -40.43 -9.67 -40.29
CA ILE A 195 -40.41 -10.96 -41.00
C ILE A 195 -41.78 -11.30 -41.57
N ARG A 196 -42.87 -11.12 -40.80
CA ARG A 196 -44.23 -11.40 -41.27
C ARG A 196 -44.63 -10.47 -42.42
N GLN A 197 -44.31 -9.18 -42.34
CA GLN A 197 -44.60 -8.23 -43.41
C GLN A 197 -43.83 -8.57 -44.68
N ALA A 198 -42.53 -8.89 -44.57
CA ALA A 198 -41.72 -9.34 -45.69
C ALA A 198 -42.24 -10.64 -46.31
N GLU A 199 -42.75 -11.58 -45.51
CA GLU A 199 -43.37 -12.83 -45.99
C GLU A 199 -44.66 -12.55 -46.77
N GLU A 200 -45.51 -11.64 -46.27
CA GLU A 200 -46.74 -11.23 -46.95
C GLU A 200 -46.46 -10.52 -48.28
N GLU A 201 -45.47 -9.62 -48.31
CA GLU A 201 -45.05 -8.92 -49.53
C GLU A 201 -44.44 -9.88 -50.55
N ALA A 202 -43.55 -10.78 -50.13
CA ALA A 202 -43.02 -11.83 -51.00
C ALA A 202 -44.12 -12.75 -51.54
N ARG A 203 -45.16 -13.04 -50.75
CA ARG A 203 -46.32 -13.80 -51.20
C ARG A 203 -47.16 -13.03 -52.22
N ARG A 204 -47.30 -11.71 -52.08
CA ARG A 204 -47.98 -10.85 -53.06
C ARG A 204 -47.19 -10.79 -54.37
N GLN A 205 -45.88 -10.61 -54.30
CA GLN A 205 -44.99 -10.62 -55.47
C GLN A 205 -45.07 -11.94 -56.21
N ARG A 206 -44.93 -13.08 -55.51
CA ARG A 206 -45.10 -14.41 -56.13
C ARG A 206 -46.47 -14.59 -56.80
N ARG A 207 -47.53 -14.03 -56.22
CA ARG A 207 -48.88 -14.09 -56.83
C ARG A 207 -48.96 -13.23 -58.10
N GLN A 208 -48.35 -12.04 -58.09
CA GLN A 208 -48.27 -11.18 -59.27
C GLN A 208 -47.45 -11.84 -60.38
N GLU A 209 -46.28 -12.40 -60.05
CA GLU A 209 -45.44 -13.15 -61.00
C GLU A 209 -46.20 -14.31 -61.64
N VAL A 210 -46.96 -15.09 -60.87
CA VAL A 210 -47.79 -16.19 -61.41
C VAL A 210 -48.89 -15.65 -62.33
N LEU A 211 -49.53 -14.53 -61.98
CA LEU A 211 -50.55 -13.91 -62.82
C LEU A 211 -49.95 -13.36 -64.12
N GLU A 212 -48.80 -12.71 -64.06
CA GLU A 212 -48.05 -12.21 -65.22
C GLU A 212 -47.57 -13.35 -66.11
N HIS A 213 -47.03 -14.42 -65.52
CA HIS A 213 -46.62 -15.62 -66.23
C HIS A 213 -47.81 -16.30 -66.94
N ASN A 214 -48.96 -16.42 -66.27
CA ASN A 214 -50.17 -16.96 -66.90
C ASN A 214 -50.71 -16.07 -68.00
N ALA A 215 -50.63 -14.74 -67.85
CA ALA A 215 -50.98 -13.80 -68.91
C ALA A 215 -50.02 -13.89 -70.11
N MET A 216 -48.73 -14.13 -69.86
CA MET A 216 -47.72 -14.35 -70.90
C MET A 216 -47.98 -15.66 -71.66
N LEU A 217 -48.29 -16.76 -70.97
CA LEU A 217 -48.69 -18.02 -71.60
C LEU A 217 -49.96 -17.87 -72.44
N ALA A 218 -50.94 -17.09 -72.00
CA ALA A 218 -52.14 -16.80 -72.79
C ALA A 218 -51.83 -15.99 -74.07
N ARG A 219 -50.82 -15.10 -74.03
CA ARG A 219 -50.32 -14.40 -75.23
C ARG A 219 -49.56 -15.36 -76.16
N ALA A 220 -48.68 -16.19 -75.62
CA ALA A 220 -47.96 -17.20 -76.39
C ALA A 220 -48.90 -18.22 -77.06
N ALA A 221 -49.97 -18.65 -76.38
CA ALA A 221 -50.99 -19.54 -76.96
C ALA A 221 -51.81 -18.88 -78.08
N ASN A 222 -51.92 -17.55 -78.09
CA ASN A 222 -52.51 -16.82 -79.22
C ASN A 222 -51.53 -16.67 -80.39
N GLU A 223 -50.22 -16.61 -80.11
CA GLU A 223 -49.16 -16.63 -81.12
C GLU A 223 -49.00 -18.03 -81.75
N GLU A 224 -49.12 -19.12 -80.97
CA GLU A 224 -49.15 -20.50 -81.50
C GLU A 224 -50.36 -20.74 -82.43
N LYS A 225 -51.54 -20.20 -82.11
CA LYS A 225 -52.70 -20.25 -83.01
C LYS A 225 -52.52 -19.48 -84.32
N GLN A 226 -51.57 -18.54 -84.38
CA GLN A 226 -51.18 -17.87 -85.63
C GLN A 226 -50.08 -18.62 -86.39
N ASN A 227 -49.29 -19.45 -85.71
CA ASN A 227 -48.14 -20.17 -86.28
C ASN A 227 -48.44 -21.62 -86.70
N ASP A 228 -49.54 -22.23 -86.25
CA ASP A 228 -49.97 -23.58 -86.65
C ASP A 228 -50.49 -23.70 -88.12
N ALA A 229 -50.49 -22.62 -88.90
CA ALA A 229 -50.86 -22.61 -90.31
C ALA A 229 -49.68 -22.82 -91.29
N ALA A 230 -48.43 -22.93 -90.81
CA ALA A 230 -47.27 -23.05 -91.69
C ALA A 230 -46.25 -24.11 -91.22
N ALA A 231 -46.13 -25.15 -92.04
CA ALA A 231 -44.96 -26.04 -92.19
C ALA A 231 -44.76 -27.17 -91.15
N ALA A 232 -45.42 -28.30 -91.47
CA ALA A 232 -44.83 -29.62 -91.30
C ALA A 232 -43.84 -29.91 -92.45
N LYS A 233 -42.58 -30.26 -92.14
CA LYS A 233 -41.77 -31.34 -92.78
C LYS A 233 -40.30 -31.37 -92.31
N ASP A 234 -39.82 -32.61 -92.23
CA ASP A 234 -38.44 -33.13 -92.20
C ASP A 234 -37.67 -33.24 -90.86
N ALA A 235 -37.33 -34.50 -90.55
CA ALA A 235 -36.32 -34.98 -89.58
C ALA A 235 -35.05 -35.37 -90.38
N PRO A 236 -33.81 -35.48 -89.82
CA PRO A 236 -33.46 -36.51 -88.83
C PRO A 236 -32.19 -36.30 -87.91
N THR A 237 -31.99 -37.22 -86.95
CA THR A 237 -30.72 -37.88 -86.48
C THR A 237 -29.50 -37.10 -85.92
N THR A 238 -29.25 -37.32 -84.61
CA THR A 238 -28.02 -37.70 -83.84
C THR A 238 -26.70 -36.90 -83.93
N ALA A 239 -26.16 -36.54 -82.74
CA ALA A 239 -24.79 -36.80 -82.22
C ALA A 239 -24.06 -35.62 -81.54
N ILE A 240 -23.75 -35.80 -80.24
CA ILE A 240 -22.45 -35.70 -79.55
C ILE A 240 -21.60 -34.41 -79.64
N ALA A 241 -21.14 -34.00 -78.44
CA ALA A 241 -19.86 -33.37 -78.07
C ALA A 241 -19.71 -31.84 -77.93
N THR A 242 -19.64 -31.45 -76.65
CA THR A 242 -18.49 -30.79 -75.97
C THR A 242 -18.11 -29.33 -76.33
N LYS A 243 -17.97 -28.55 -75.24
CA LYS A 243 -16.79 -27.76 -74.80
C LYS A 243 -17.03 -26.26 -74.55
N GLN A 244 -16.88 -25.91 -73.26
CA GLN A 244 -16.05 -24.83 -72.68
C GLN A 244 -16.21 -23.39 -73.18
N THR A 245 -16.42 -22.47 -72.23
CA THR A 245 -15.49 -21.41 -71.75
C THR A 245 -16.29 -20.51 -70.80
N ASP A 246 -15.98 -20.43 -69.50
CA ASP A 246 -14.90 -19.69 -68.81
C ASP A 246 -15.13 -18.17 -68.70
N LEU A 247 -14.75 -17.65 -67.51
CA LEU A 247 -14.69 -16.26 -67.03
C LEU A 247 -16.00 -15.68 -66.43
N ALA A 248 -16.05 -15.04 -65.25
CA ALA A 248 -15.05 -14.71 -64.23
C ALA A 248 -15.75 -14.20 -62.94
N SER A 249 -15.01 -14.33 -61.81
CA SER A 249 -14.93 -13.41 -60.67
C SER A 249 -16.16 -13.03 -59.81
N GLY A 250 -16.17 -13.59 -58.58
CA GLY A 250 -16.06 -12.80 -57.34
C GLY A 250 -17.33 -12.25 -56.65
N PRO A 251 -17.21 -11.74 -55.41
CA PRO A 251 -17.62 -12.46 -54.19
C PRO A 251 -18.58 -11.66 -53.27
N ALA A 252 -19.32 -12.31 -52.37
CA ALA A 252 -19.75 -11.74 -51.07
C ALA A 252 -20.64 -12.71 -50.25
N ALA A 253 -20.12 -13.23 -49.13
CA ALA A 253 -20.88 -13.52 -47.89
C ALA A 253 -19.96 -14.16 -46.83
N SER A 254 -19.01 -13.38 -46.30
CA SER A 254 -18.30 -13.73 -45.05
C SER A 254 -17.88 -12.44 -44.35
N ALA A 255 -18.86 -11.70 -43.83
CA ALA A 255 -18.65 -10.49 -43.06
C ALA A 255 -19.69 -10.41 -41.93
N SER A 256 -19.39 -11.05 -40.79
CA SER A 256 -20.03 -10.74 -39.51
C SER A 256 -19.33 -11.31 -38.27
N LEU A 257 -18.20 -12.03 -38.42
CA LEU A 257 -17.45 -12.57 -37.28
C LEU A 257 -16.18 -11.78 -36.91
N SER A 258 -15.65 -10.93 -37.79
CA SER A 258 -14.40 -10.19 -37.54
C SER A 258 -14.58 -8.88 -36.76
N GLN A 259 -15.79 -8.33 -36.66
CA GLN A 259 -16.05 -7.09 -35.92
C GLN A 259 -16.27 -7.31 -34.41
N PHE A 260 -16.59 -8.52 -33.99
CA PHE A 260 -16.79 -8.84 -32.56
C PHE A 260 -15.46 -9.15 -31.86
N GLU A 261 -14.51 -9.80 -32.55
CA GLU A 261 -13.16 -10.07 -32.01
C GLU A 261 -12.30 -8.81 -31.92
N GLN A 262 -12.52 -7.80 -32.78
CA GLN A 262 -11.77 -6.54 -32.72
C GLN A 262 -12.19 -5.62 -31.57
N LEU A 263 -13.43 -5.71 -31.07
CA LEU A 263 -13.91 -4.90 -29.94
C LEU A 263 -13.42 -5.43 -28.58
N MET A 264 -13.28 -6.76 -28.45
CA MET A 264 -12.80 -7.40 -27.22
C MET A 264 -11.28 -7.21 -27.00
N ALA A 265 -10.51 -7.00 -28.07
CA ALA A 265 -9.08 -6.71 -27.98
C ALA A 265 -8.80 -5.26 -27.55
N THR A 266 -9.69 -4.32 -27.86
CA THR A 266 -9.55 -2.90 -27.47
C THR A 266 -9.87 -2.60 -26.01
N GLU A 267 -10.66 -3.44 -25.31
CA GLU A 267 -10.94 -3.25 -23.87
C GLU A 267 -9.83 -3.82 -22.97
N GLN A 268 -8.95 -4.68 -23.48
CA GLN A 268 -7.82 -5.21 -22.70
C GLN A 268 -6.58 -4.30 -22.71
N SER A 269 -6.58 -3.22 -23.49
CA SER A 269 -5.43 -2.30 -23.63
C SER A 269 -5.57 -0.99 -22.83
N THR A 270 -6.63 -0.78 -22.07
CA THR A 270 -6.88 0.47 -21.32
C THR A 270 -6.80 0.32 -19.79
N LEU A 271 -6.08 -0.68 -19.29
CA LEU A 271 -5.85 -0.90 -17.86
C LEU A 271 -4.36 -1.14 -17.55
N ASP A 272 -3.50 -0.27 -18.09
CA ASP A 272 -2.20 0.01 -17.48
C ASP A 272 -2.21 1.50 -17.10
N VAL A 273 -2.68 1.76 -15.88
CA VAL A 273 -2.51 3.05 -15.20
C VAL A 273 -1.39 2.84 -14.19
N ASP A 274 -0.30 3.55 -14.41
CA ASP A 274 0.90 3.57 -13.56
C ASP A 274 0.54 3.80 -12.08
N LEU A 275 0.87 2.83 -11.24
CA LEU A 275 0.67 2.84 -9.79
C LEU A 275 1.78 3.59 -9.02
N ASP A 276 2.74 4.21 -9.73
CA ASP A 276 3.88 4.91 -9.12
C ASP A 276 3.62 6.41 -8.84
N GLU A 277 2.47 6.97 -9.21
CA GLU A 277 2.15 8.40 -8.96
C GLU A 277 1.29 8.67 -7.71
N LEU A 278 1.00 7.65 -6.89
CA LEU A 278 0.15 7.79 -5.68
C LEU A 278 0.91 7.70 -4.33
N PHE A 279 2.24 7.58 -4.35
CA PHE A 279 3.08 7.52 -3.13
C PHE A 279 4.36 8.38 -3.20
N ALA A 280 4.28 9.56 -3.82
CA ALA A 280 5.32 10.60 -3.72
C ALA A 280 4.84 11.81 -2.90
#